data_AF-A0AAD9YBG6-F1
#
_entry.id   AF-A0AAD9YBG6-F1
#
_cell.length_a   1.000
_cell.length_b   1.000
_cell.length_c   1.000
_cell.angle_alpha   90.00
_cell.angle_beta   90.00
_cell.angle_gamma   90.00
#
_symmetry.space_group_name_H-M   'P 1'
#
loop_
_entity.id
_entity.type
_entity.pdbx_description
1 polymer ?
#
loop_
_entity_poly.entity_id
_entity_poly.type
_entity_poly.pdbx_seq_one_letter_code
_entity_poly.pdbx_strand_id
1 'polypeptide(L)'
;MFEAIGSYANRRSMFLVSRSLNGRKGKMFGGANPMSDVNMEDGVEDAIMTGKNEKVILQPIREVIATWRYLHHQDVLPRIQEARKLLNKTATDIATSVPQLSSLDEIFTEMEQDWLDNTAAKNLKWVGETITFIEREFMKKLVSHNPGNWGVVQKALGVYKNDMKYIKTLPPI
;
A
#
# COMPACT_ATOMS: atom_id res chain seq x y z
N MET A 1 12.76 6.34 5.75
CA MET A 1 11.76 5.34 6.16
C MET A 1 11.29 4.43 5.02
N PHE A 2 10.83 4.95 3.88
CA PHE A 2 10.34 4.14 2.75
C PHE A 2 11.25 2.96 2.31
N GLU A 3 12.57 3.19 2.16
CA GLU A 3 13.52 2.12 1.80
C GLU A 3 13.67 1.07 2.92
N ALA A 4 13.50 1.44 4.19
CA ALA A 4 13.57 0.48 5.32
C ALA A 4 12.47 -0.59 5.26
N ILE A 5 11.41 -0.33 4.48
CA ILE A 5 10.24 -1.19 4.27
C ILE A 5 10.48 -2.17 3.08
N GLY A 6 11.66 -2.12 2.44
CA GLY A 6 12.10 -3.00 1.34
C GLY A 6 12.64 -2.20 0.16
N SER A 7 13.25 -2.85 -0.83
CA SER A 7 13.75 -2.15 -2.02
C SER A 7 13.81 -3.09 -3.23
N TYR A 8 13.76 -2.52 -4.44
CA TYR A 8 14.10 -3.25 -5.66
C TYR A 8 15.64 -3.41 -5.81
N ALA A 9 16.42 -2.60 -5.10
CA ALA A 9 17.86 -2.76 -5.03
C ALA A 9 18.23 -3.81 -3.97
N ASN A 10 19.13 -4.74 -4.31
CA ASN A 10 19.63 -5.76 -3.39
C ASN A 10 20.45 -5.10 -2.27
N ARG A 11 19.80 -4.71 -1.17
CA ARG A 11 20.43 -4.17 0.03
C ARG A 11 20.34 -5.23 1.12
N ARG A 12 21.48 -5.55 1.75
CA ARG A 12 21.67 -6.67 2.70
C ARG A 12 20.58 -6.81 3.80
N SER A 13 19.91 -5.72 4.17
CA SER A 13 18.86 -5.67 5.20
C SER A 13 17.42 -5.69 4.65
N MET A 14 17.20 -5.72 3.33
CA MET A 14 15.89 -5.51 2.69
C MET A 14 15.52 -6.70 1.80
N PHE A 15 14.25 -7.12 1.79
CA PHE A 15 13.81 -8.10 0.80
C PHE A 15 13.67 -7.45 -0.57
N LEU A 16 14.13 -8.19 -1.58
CA LEU A 16 13.92 -7.87 -2.99
C LEU A 16 12.43 -7.99 -3.31
N VAL A 17 11.82 -6.86 -3.65
CA VAL A 17 10.44 -6.79 -4.14
C VAL A 17 10.44 -6.53 -5.63
N SER A 18 9.40 -6.98 -6.35
CA SER A 18 9.27 -6.70 -7.78
C SER A 18 9.27 -5.20 -8.06
N ARG A 19 9.72 -4.78 -9.25
CA ARG A 19 9.77 -3.35 -9.63
C ARG A 19 8.40 -2.67 -9.52
N SER A 20 7.34 -3.37 -9.90
CA SER A 20 5.96 -2.88 -9.80
C SER A 20 5.55 -2.66 -8.34
N LEU A 21 5.79 -3.65 -7.48
CA LEU A 21 5.48 -3.55 -6.06
C LEU A 21 6.30 -2.46 -5.37
N ASN A 22 7.59 -2.30 -5.74
CA ASN A 22 8.43 -1.22 -5.23
C ASN A 22 7.91 0.16 -5.64
N GLY A 23 7.52 0.32 -6.90
CA GLY A 23 6.91 1.56 -7.39
C GLY A 23 5.58 1.88 -6.69
N ARG A 24 4.74 0.87 -6.47
CA ARG A 24 3.46 1.03 -5.77
C ARG A 24 3.65 1.43 -4.31
N LYS A 25 4.56 0.75 -3.62
CA LYS A 25 4.98 1.09 -2.26
C LYS A 25 5.44 2.55 -2.21
N GLY A 26 6.21 3.01 -3.20
CA GLY A 26 6.70 4.40 -3.27
C GLY A 26 5.58 5.42 -3.27
N LYS A 27 4.51 5.15 -4.02
CA LYS A 27 3.30 5.99 -4.01
C LYS A 27 2.59 5.94 -2.66
N MET A 28 2.35 4.74 -2.13
CA MET A 28 1.63 4.53 -0.86
C MET A 28 2.29 5.31 0.29
N PHE A 29 3.58 5.11 0.49
CA PHE A 29 4.35 5.67 1.61
C PHE A 29 4.86 7.09 1.33
N GLY A 30 4.82 7.54 0.07
CA GLY A 30 5.01 8.94 -0.33
C GLY A 30 3.74 9.78 -0.28
N GLY A 31 2.60 9.20 0.14
CA GLY A 31 1.34 9.92 0.29
C GLY A 31 0.59 10.17 -1.02
N ALA A 32 0.94 9.52 -2.13
CA ALA A 32 0.19 9.58 -3.39
C ALA A 32 -0.82 8.42 -3.50
N ASN A 33 -1.86 8.59 -4.34
CA ASN A 33 -2.75 7.47 -4.64
C ASN A 33 -1.97 6.36 -5.39
N PRO A 34 -2.18 5.08 -5.05
CA PRO A 34 -1.52 3.95 -5.72
C PRO A 34 -1.71 3.96 -7.25
N MET A 35 -2.86 4.44 -7.73
CA MET A 35 -3.16 4.77 -9.12
C MET A 35 -3.88 6.12 -9.16
N SER A 36 -3.65 6.94 -10.18
CA SER A 36 -4.40 8.19 -10.36
C SER A 36 -5.86 7.90 -10.70
N ASP A 37 -6.74 8.81 -10.28
CA ASP A 37 -8.19 8.65 -10.46
C ASP A 37 -8.54 8.60 -11.96
N VAL A 38 -7.94 9.49 -12.78
CA VAL A 38 -8.10 9.49 -14.25
C VAL A 38 -7.72 8.14 -14.86
N ASN A 39 -6.55 7.58 -14.51
CA ASN A 39 -6.15 6.29 -15.08
C ASN A 39 -7.08 5.16 -14.61
N MET A 40 -7.64 5.26 -13.39
CA MET A 40 -8.57 4.26 -12.86
C MET A 40 -9.90 4.34 -13.61
N GLU A 41 -10.42 5.54 -13.85
CA GLU A 41 -11.63 5.78 -14.65
C GLU A 41 -11.46 5.24 -16.07
N ASP A 42 -10.39 5.64 -16.76
CA ASP A 42 -10.06 5.16 -18.12
C ASP A 42 -9.93 3.62 -18.16
N GLY A 43 -9.25 3.05 -17.17
CA GLY A 43 -9.05 1.60 -17.08
C GLY A 43 -10.35 0.84 -16.82
N VAL A 44 -11.28 1.41 -16.06
CA VAL A 44 -12.60 0.81 -15.82
C VAL A 44 -13.45 0.89 -17.08
N GLU A 45 -13.46 2.03 -17.76
CA GLU A 45 -14.18 2.19 -19.03
C GLU A 45 -13.67 1.20 -20.08
N ASP A 46 -12.36 1.11 -20.28
CA ASP A 46 -11.76 0.15 -21.23
C ASP A 46 -12.11 -1.30 -20.85
N ALA A 47 -12.02 -1.66 -19.57
CA ALA A 47 -12.31 -3.02 -19.13
C ALA A 47 -13.78 -3.41 -19.34
N ILE A 48 -14.70 -2.46 -19.19
CA ILE A 48 -16.13 -2.66 -19.46
C ILE A 48 -16.38 -2.77 -20.96
N MET A 49 -15.85 -1.84 -21.76
CA MET A 49 -16.13 -1.74 -23.20
C MET A 49 -15.55 -2.91 -23.99
N THR A 50 -14.37 -3.38 -23.60
CA THR A 50 -13.69 -4.48 -24.29
C THR A 50 -14.04 -5.86 -23.71
N GLY A 51 -14.58 -5.90 -22.48
CA GLY A 51 -14.72 -7.13 -21.72
C GLY A 51 -13.39 -7.83 -21.42
N LYS A 52 -12.28 -7.08 -21.42
CA LYS A 52 -10.89 -7.56 -21.20
C LYS A 52 -10.16 -6.60 -20.25
N ASN A 53 -8.83 -6.71 -20.14
CA ASN A 53 -7.96 -5.75 -19.44
C ASN A 53 -8.28 -5.49 -17.95
N GLU A 54 -9.04 -6.37 -17.31
CA GLU A 54 -9.40 -6.23 -15.89
C GLU A 54 -8.17 -6.18 -14.96
N LYS A 55 -7.04 -6.74 -15.42
CA LYS A 55 -5.77 -6.65 -14.69
C LYS A 55 -5.33 -5.21 -14.43
N VAL A 56 -5.61 -4.28 -15.33
CA VAL A 56 -5.20 -2.86 -15.20
C VAL A 56 -5.83 -2.23 -13.95
N ILE A 57 -7.11 -2.53 -13.69
CA ILE A 57 -7.85 -2.00 -12.55
C ILE A 57 -7.69 -2.85 -11.28
N LEU A 58 -7.46 -4.17 -11.42
CA LEU A 58 -7.33 -5.08 -10.28
C LEU A 58 -5.90 -5.12 -9.70
N GLN A 59 -4.86 -4.96 -10.51
CA GLN A 59 -3.47 -5.06 -10.07
C GLN A 59 -3.08 -4.00 -9.02
N PRO A 60 -3.44 -2.71 -9.16
CA PRO A 60 -3.16 -1.71 -8.13
C PRO A 60 -3.71 -2.07 -6.75
N ILE A 61 -4.96 -2.55 -6.69
CA ILE A 61 -5.62 -2.96 -5.45
C ILE A 61 -4.87 -4.14 -4.83
N ARG A 62 -4.57 -5.16 -5.65
CA ARG A 62 -3.80 -6.33 -5.24
C ARG A 62 -2.44 -5.97 -4.68
N GLU A 63 -1.72 -5.05 -5.32
CA GLU A 63 -0.37 -4.66 -4.91
C GLU A 63 -0.37 -3.87 -3.59
N VAL A 64 -1.39 -3.05 -3.32
CA VAL A 64 -1.56 -2.38 -2.03
C VAL A 64 -1.76 -3.41 -0.91
N ILE A 65 -2.70 -4.35 -1.09
CA ILE A 65 -2.97 -5.42 -0.13
C ILE A 65 -1.72 -6.30 0.07
N ALA A 66 -1.09 -6.71 -1.02
CA ALA A 66 0.10 -7.56 -0.98
C ALA A 66 1.27 -6.88 -0.27
N THR A 67 1.44 -5.56 -0.45
CA THR A 67 2.45 -4.78 0.27
C THR A 67 2.22 -4.87 1.76
N TRP A 68 1.03 -4.52 2.26
CA TRP A 68 0.73 -4.57 3.69
C TRP A 68 0.82 -5.97 4.29
N ARG A 69 0.38 -7.00 3.55
CA ARG A 69 0.56 -8.40 3.95
C ARG A 69 2.02 -8.80 4.05
N TYR A 70 2.85 -8.35 3.10
CA TYR A 70 4.30 -8.55 3.13
C TYR A 70 4.94 -7.89 4.36
N LEU A 71 4.51 -6.69 4.76
CA LEU A 71 5.05 -6.01 5.95
C LEU A 71 4.79 -6.77 7.25
N HIS A 72 3.72 -7.56 7.29
CA HIS A 72 3.34 -8.38 8.44
C HIS A 72 3.79 -9.84 8.32
N HIS A 73 4.51 -10.20 7.26
CA HIS A 73 4.96 -11.57 7.08
C HIS A 73 5.98 -11.93 8.17
N GLN A 74 5.87 -13.14 8.74
CA GLN A 74 6.68 -13.58 9.89
C GLN A 74 8.19 -13.44 9.67
N ASP A 75 8.66 -13.67 8.44
CA ASP A 75 10.09 -13.57 8.09
C ASP A 75 10.54 -12.14 7.79
N VAL A 76 9.57 -11.25 7.51
CA VAL A 76 9.82 -9.88 7.04
C VAL A 76 9.73 -8.89 8.18
N LEU A 77 8.69 -9.02 9.00
CA LEU A 77 8.39 -8.10 10.10
C LEU A 77 9.59 -7.90 11.05
N PRO A 78 10.32 -8.96 11.50
CA PRO A 78 11.48 -8.76 12.37
C PRO A 78 12.55 -7.89 11.71
N ARG A 79 12.81 -8.05 10.41
CA ARG A 79 13.82 -7.26 9.71
C ARG A 79 13.41 -5.79 9.54
N ILE A 80 12.13 -5.55 9.28
CA ILE A 80 11.58 -4.19 9.25
C ILE A 80 11.71 -3.56 10.64
N GLN A 81 11.35 -4.27 11.70
CA GLN A 81 11.46 -3.76 13.06
C GLN A 81 12.91 -3.45 13.46
N GLU A 82 13.87 -4.30 13.10
CA GLU A 82 15.29 -4.00 13.34
C GLU A 82 15.78 -2.76 12.57
N ALA A 83 15.33 -2.57 11.33
CA ALA A 83 15.65 -1.36 10.57
C ALA A 83 15.04 -0.10 11.22
N ARG A 84 13.81 -0.19 11.74
CA ARG A 84 13.15 0.93 12.45
C ARG A 84 13.84 1.25 13.77
N LYS A 85 14.18 0.23 14.57
CA LYS A 85 14.96 0.39 15.81
C LYS A 85 16.33 1.05 15.55
N LEU A 86 16.99 0.70 14.46
CA LEU A 86 18.27 1.32 14.09
C LEU A 86 18.11 2.82 13.76
N LEU A 87 17.03 3.20 13.07
CA LEU A 87 16.72 4.60 12.81
C LEU A 87 16.40 5.36 14.10
N ASN A 88 15.59 4.78 14.98
CA ASN A 88 15.27 5.37 16.28
C ASN A 88 16.52 5.53 17.14
N LYS A 89 17.39 4.51 17.21
CA LYS A 89 18.69 4.61 17.90
C LYS A 89 19.54 5.75 17.34
N THR A 90 19.55 5.96 16.02
CA THR A 90 20.28 7.07 15.42
C THR A 90 19.70 8.42 15.86
N ALA A 91 18.38 8.54 16.00
CA ALA A 91 17.74 9.72 16.57
C ALA A 91 18.16 9.95 18.03
N THR A 92 18.20 8.90 18.86
CA THR A 92 18.68 8.96 20.24
C THR A 92 20.14 9.38 20.35
N ASP A 93 21.02 8.83 19.49
CA ASP A 93 22.45 9.17 19.48
C ASP A 93 22.65 10.67 19.13
N ILE A 94 21.85 11.20 18.19
CA ILE A 94 21.85 12.63 17.85
C ILE A 94 21.31 13.48 19.00
N ALA A 95 20.19 13.08 19.60
CA ALA A 95 19.57 13.79 20.73
C ALA A 95 20.52 13.92 21.92
N THR A 96 21.30 12.86 22.18
CA THR A 96 22.33 12.84 23.23
C THR A 96 23.53 13.73 22.90
N SER A 97 23.93 13.77 21.63
CA SER A 97 25.16 14.47 21.21
C SER A 97 24.94 15.96 20.91
N VAL A 98 23.71 16.37 20.60
CA VAL A 98 23.35 17.74 20.20
C VAL A 98 22.25 18.24 21.13
N PRO A 99 22.58 19.03 22.17
CA PRO A 99 21.62 19.46 23.20
C PRO A 99 20.36 20.16 22.64
N GLN A 100 20.49 20.88 21.52
CA GLN A 100 19.40 21.56 20.83
C GLN A 100 18.38 20.59 20.20
N LEU A 101 18.74 19.32 20.06
CA LEU A 101 17.92 18.25 19.48
C LEU A 101 17.56 17.17 20.52
N SER A 102 17.59 17.51 21.81
CA SER A 102 17.37 16.57 22.92
C SER A 102 16.02 15.83 22.89
N SER A 103 15.03 16.32 22.14
CA SER A 103 13.73 15.67 21.94
C SER A 103 13.59 14.91 20.61
N LEU A 104 14.66 14.76 19.84
CA LEU A 104 14.58 14.22 18.48
C LEU A 104 14.11 12.76 18.43
N ASP A 105 14.46 11.94 19.42
CA ASP A 105 14.03 10.54 19.51
C ASP A 105 12.54 10.41 19.83
N GLU A 106 12.01 11.23 20.74
CA GLU A 106 10.57 11.33 21.02
C GLU A 106 9.82 11.77 19.76
N ILE A 107 10.26 12.86 19.12
CA ILE A 107 9.65 13.38 17.88
C ILE A 107 9.71 12.34 16.77
N PHE A 108 10.83 11.62 16.63
CA PHE A 108 10.97 10.59 15.61
C PHE A 108 10.00 9.42 15.84
N THR A 109 9.84 8.98 17.09
CA THR A 109 8.96 7.87 17.45
C THR A 109 7.49 8.21 17.16
N GLU A 110 7.05 9.41 17.58
CA GLU A 110 5.69 9.90 17.31
C GLU A 110 5.46 10.04 15.80
N MET A 111 6.36 10.74 15.10
CA MET A 111 6.25 10.98 13.66
C MET A 111 6.25 9.69 12.83
N GLU A 112 7.07 8.69 13.18
CA GLU A 112 7.08 7.41 12.48
C GLU A 112 5.75 6.67 12.65
N GLN A 113 5.24 6.59 13.88
CA GLN A 113 3.99 5.87 14.17
C GLN A 113 2.80 6.56 13.48
N ASP A 114 2.70 7.89 13.58
CA ASP A 114 1.68 8.68 12.90
C ASP A 114 1.76 8.50 11.38
N TRP A 115 2.97 8.47 10.82
CA TRP A 115 3.16 8.25 9.39
C TRP A 115 2.67 6.86 8.96
N LEU A 116 2.94 5.81 9.72
CA LEU A 116 2.47 4.45 9.45
C LEU A 116 0.95 4.33 9.58
N ASP A 117 0.37 4.90 10.63
CA ASP A 117 -1.07 4.89 10.90
C ASP A 117 -1.84 5.63 9.81
N ASN A 118 -1.40 6.84 9.47
CA ASN A 118 -1.99 7.63 8.40
C ASN A 118 -1.86 6.92 7.04
N THR A 119 -0.72 6.29 6.77
CA THR A 119 -0.51 5.54 5.52
C THR A 119 -1.42 4.32 5.45
N ALA A 120 -1.62 3.59 6.54
CA ALA A 120 -2.55 2.46 6.60
C ALA A 120 -4.00 2.92 6.38
N ALA A 121 -4.45 3.94 7.11
CA ALA A 121 -5.79 4.49 7.00
C ALA A 121 -6.08 5.02 5.58
N LYS A 122 -5.15 5.77 4.98
CA LYS A 122 -5.28 6.28 3.61
C LYS A 122 -5.40 5.15 2.59
N ASN A 123 -4.55 4.13 2.68
CA ASN A 123 -4.58 3.01 1.76
C ASN A 123 -5.84 2.15 1.92
N LEU A 124 -6.31 1.94 3.15
CA LEU A 124 -7.55 1.22 3.45
C LEU A 124 -8.74 1.95 2.82
N LYS A 125 -8.82 3.27 3.02
CA LYS A 125 -9.83 4.13 2.42
C LYS A 125 -9.79 4.06 0.90
N TRP A 126 -8.62 4.27 0.30
CA TRP A 126 -8.45 4.24 -1.16
C TRP A 126 -8.86 2.89 -1.76
N VAL A 127 -8.48 1.76 -1.15
CA VAL A 127 -8.89 0.42 -1.61
C VAL A 127 -10.41 0.27 -1.53
N GLY A 128 -11.04 0.65 -0.41
CA GLY A 128 -12.49 0.55 -0.24
C GLY A 128 -13.28 1.39 -1.25
N GLU A 129 -12.87 2.64 -1.45
CA GLU A 129 -13.47 3.56 -2.41
C GLU A 129 -13.29 3.05 -3.85
N THR A 130 -12.10 2.56 -4.20
CA THR A 130 -11.81 2.02 -5.53
C THR A 130 -12.63 0.76 -5.83
N ILE A 131 -12.74 -0.16 -4.87
CA ILE A 131 -13.58 -1.36 -5.04
C ILE A 131 -15.05 -0.95 -5.27
N THR A 132 -15.56 -0.02 -4.46
CA THR A 132 -16.94 0.47 -4.57
C THR A 132 -17.18 1.17 -5.92
N PHE A 133 -16.20 1.94 -6.38
CA PHE A 133 -16.21 2.59 -7.69
C PHE A 133 -16.33 1.55 -8.81
N ILE A 134 -15.44 0.56 -8.86
CA ILE A 134 -15.44 -0.46 -9.91
C ILE A 134 -16.77 -1.23 -9.91
N GLU A 135 -17.25 -1.68 -8.75
CA GLU A 135 -18.53 -2.39 -8.65
C GLU A 135 -19.68 -1.55 -9.21
N ARG A 136 -19.75 -0.27 -8.82
CA ARG A 136 -20.80 0.63 -9.29
C ARG A 136 -20.77 0.81 -10.80
N GLU A 137 -19.60 1.04 -11.40
CA GLU A 137 -19.50 1.25 -12.85
C GLU A 137 -19.83 -0.01 -13.65
N PHE A 138 -19.38 -1.18 -13.21
CA PHE A 138 -19.80 -2.44 -13.83
C PHE A 138 -21.32 -2.67 -13.69
N MET A 139 -21.89 -2.47 -12.49
CA MET A 139 -23.33 -2.65 -12.25
C MET A 139 -24.20 -1.71 -13.11
N LYS A 140 -23.79 -0.47 -13.32
CA LYS A 140 -24.48 0.46 -14.24
C LYS A 140 -24.58 -0.10 -15.66
N LYS A 141 -23.53 -0.79 -16.10
CA LYS A 141 -23.43 -1.31 -17.48
C LYS A 141 -24.15 -2.64 -17.63
N LEU A 142 -24.21 -3.49 -16.60
CA LEU A 142 -24.96 -4.76 -16.64
C LEU A 142 -26.44 -4.60 -17.02
N VAL A 143 -27.03 -3.42 -16.79
CA VAL A 143 -28.41 -3.11 -17.20
C VAL A 143 -28.57 -3.07 -18.72
N SER A 144 -27.53 -2.68 -19.46
CA SER A 144 -27.57 -2.52 -20.93
C SER A 144 -26.69 -3.52 -21.68
N HIS A 145 -25.60 -4.00 -21.07
CA HIS A 145 -24.66 -4.95 -21.64
C HIS A 145 -23.91 -5.67 -20.52
N ASN A 146 -23.77 -6.99 -20.59
CA ASN A 146 -22.95 -7.74 -19.63
C ASN A 146 -21.51 -7.85 -20.12
N PRO A 147 -20.52 -7.13 -19.51
CA PRO A 147 -19.13 -7.25 -19.92
C PRO A 147 -18.62 -8.67 -19.68
N GLY A 148 -17.94 -9.25 -20.68
CA GLY A 148 -17.48 -10.64 -20.63
C GLY A 148 -16.53 -10.98 -19.46
N ASN A 149 -15.87 -9.98 -18.87
CA ASN A 149 -14.96 -10.11 -17.72
C ASN A 149 -15.64 -9.88 -16.36
N TRP A 150 -16.94 -9.54 -16.28
CA TRP A 150 -17.56 -9.16 -15.01
C TRP A 150 -17.42 -10.23 -13.92
N GLY A 151 -17.62 -11.51 -14.24
CA GLY A 151 -17.47 -12.60 -13.26
C GLY A 151 -16.05 -12.69 -12.67
N VAL A 152 -15.02 -12.38 -13.47
CA VAL A 152 -13.62 -12.34 -13.00
C VAL A 152 -13.41 -11.15 -12.07
N VAL A 153 -13.90 -9.97 -12.47
CA VAL A 153 -13.81 -8.73 -11.69
C VAL A 153 -14.53 -8.90 -10.35
N GLN A 154 -15.80 -9.30 -10.36
CA GLN A 154 -16.61 -9.47 -9.16
C GLN A 154 -15.96 -10.44 -8.16
N LYS A 155 -15.46 -11.59 -8.65
CA LYS A 155 -14.75 -12.56 -7.81
C LYS A 155 -13.49 -11.95 -7.19
N ALA A 156 -12.69 -11.23 -7.98
CA ALA A 156 -11.46 -10.59 -7.48
C ALA A 156 -11.77 -9.51 -6.43
N LEU A 157 -12.76 -8.65 -6.66
CA LEU A 157 -13.19 -7.62 -5.72
C LEU A 157 -13.70 -8.22 -4.40
N GLY A 158 -14.45 -9.34 -4.46
CA GLY A 158 -14.87 -10.07 -3.27
C GLY A 158 -13.70 -10.59 -2.43
N VAL A 159 -12.64 -11.10 -3.08
CA VAL A 159 -11.40 -11.50 -2.39
C VAL A 159 -10.72 -10.28 -1.77
N TYR A 160 -10.59 -9.18 -2.52
CA TYR A 160 -9.92 -7.97 -2.03
C TYR A 160 -10.62 -7.34 -0.83
N LYS A 161 -11.97 -7.31 -0.81
CA LYS A 161 -12.74 -6.89 0.36
C LYS A 161 -12.38 -7.69 1.61
N ASN A 162 -12.27 -9.01 1.49
CA ASN A 162 -11.89 -9.88 2.61
C ASN A 162 -10.43 -9.68 3.05
N ASP A 163 -9.56 -9.32 2.11
CA ASP A 163 -8.13 -9.11 2.35
C ASP A 163 -7.79 -7.70 2.84
N MET A 164 -8.74 -6.74 2.83
CA MET A 164 -8.54 -5.40 3.39
C MET A 164 -8.09 -5.42 4.85
N LYS A 165 -8.42 -6.46 5.61
CA LYS A 165 -7.95 -6.68 7.01
C LYS A 165 -6.43 -6.74 7.15
N TYR A 166 -5.69 -6.99 6.07
CA TYR A 166 -4.24 -6.97 6.08
C TYR A 166 -3.66 -5.56 5.98
N ILE A 167 -4.45 -4.57 5.56
CA ILE A 167 -4.07 -3.16 5.55
C ILE A 167 -4.25 -2.59 6.96
N LYS A 168 -3.19 -2.68 7.75
CA LYS A 168 -3.15 -2.21 9.14
C LYS A 168 -1.76 -1.69 9.46
N THR A 169 -1.66 -0.86 10.49
CA THR A 169 -0.38 -0.33 10.93
C THR A 169 0.56 -1.41 11.44
N LEU A 170 1.86 -1.12 11.41
CA LEU A 170 2.88 -1.97 12.01
C LEU A 170 2.86 -1.82 13.54
N PRO A 171 3.28 -2.85 14.30
CA PRO A 171 3.48 -2.71 15.73
C PRO A 171 4.46 -1.58 16.05
N PRO A 172 4.28 -0.82 17.15
CA PRO A 172 5.25 0.18 17.58
C PRO A 172 6.63 -0.45 17.84
N ILE A 173 7.68 0.36 17.77
CA ILE A 173 9.06 -0.03 18.10
C ILE A 173 9.31 -0.01 19.61
#